data_AF-A0A2N0KFS1-F1
#
_entry.id   AF-A0A2N0KFS1-F1
#
_cell.length_a   1.000
_cell.length_b   1.000
_cell.length_c   1.000
_cell.angle_alpha   90.00
_cell.angle_beta   90.00
_cell.angle_gamma   90.00
#
_symmetry.space_group_name_H-M   'P 1'
#
loop_
_entity.id
_entity.type
_entity.pdbx_description
1 polymer ?
#
loop_
_entity_poly.entity_id
_entity_poly.type
_entity_poly.pdbx_seq_one_letter_code
_entity_poly.pdbx_strand_id
1 'polypeptide(L)'
;MSLEMIEERPSDRRMLVRNAVIYGPTSLVVVGLLLLALNALVGGNAGAVLPVLVLGIVAFAVVYEFVAAMRDLRAEPVATEGEAVRIWKKSKLLIFGRQDYLMLERQVFEVGVLAATELHEGQRVSIRHWPHTMRVITIERIVEPPQRQPRR
;
A
#
# COMPACT_ATOMS: atom_id res chain seq x y z
N MET A 1 -23.19 14.61 9.52
CA MET A 1 -22.16 14.28 8.53
C MET A 1 -22.66 13.06 7.79
N SER A 2 -22.97 13.18 6.50
CA SER A 2 -23.40 12.02 5.69
C SER A 2 -22.18 11.49 4.95
N LEU A 3 -21.93 10.19 5.10
CA LEU A 3 -20.87 9.49 4.41
C LEU A 3 -21.46 8.89 3.13
N GLU A 4 -20.92 9.28 1.98
CA GLU A 4 -21.29 8.70 0.70
C GLU A 4 -20.18 7.74 0.28
N MET A 5 -20.52 6.46 0.15
CA MET A 5 -19.58 5.40 -0.13
C MET A 5 -19.20 5.41 -1.61
N ILE A 6 -17.92 5.67 -1.91
CA ILE A 6 -17.42 5.77 -3.30
C ILE A 6 -16.92 4.39 -3.77
N GLU A 7 -16.10 3.74 -2.95
CA GLU A 7 -15.50 2.46 -3.31
C GLU A 7 -15.40 1.55 -2.08
N GLU A 8 -16.04 0.38 -2.17
CA GLU A 8 -15.72 -0.77 -1.33
C GLU A 8 -14.73 -1.65 -2.08
N ARG A 9 -13.51 -1.71 -1.59
CA ARG A 9 -12.65 -2.86 -1.85
C ARG A 9 -12.56 -3.58 -0.53
N PRO A 10 -13.49 -4.50 -0.20
CA PRO A 10 -13.32 -5.31 1.00
C PRO A 10 -11.95 -5.95 0.85
N SER A 11 -10.97 -5.41 1.56
CA SER A 11 -9.64 -5.96 1.60
C SER A 11 -9.81 -7.16 2.50
N ASP A 12 -10.36 -8.23 1.93
CA ASP A 12 -10.64 -9.43 2.66
C ASP A 12 -9.34 -9.80 3.35
N ARG A 13 -9.44 -10.20 4.62
CA ARG A 13 -8.29 -10.80 5.32
C ARG A 13 -7.66 -11.91 4.47
N ARG A 14 -8.43 -12.54 3.58
CA ARG A 14 -7.99 -13.46 2.53
C ARG A 14 -6.89 -12.91 1.61
N MET A 15 -6.92 -11.63 1.22
CA MET A 15 -5.88 -11.02 0.40
C MET A 15 -4.60 -10.73 1.20
N LEU A 16 -4.72 -10.40 2.50
CA LEU A 16 -3.58 -10.34 3.41
C LEU A 16 -2.96 -11.72 3.63
N VAL A 17 -3.79 -12.75 3.84
CA VAL A 17 -3.34 -14.14 3.97
C VAL A 17 -2.66 -14.60 2.68
N ARG A 18 -3.24 -14.34 1.51
CA ARG A 18 -2.61 -14.64 0.22
C ARG A 18 -1.24 -14.00 0.11
N ASN A 19 -1.12 -12.73 0.48
CA ASN A 19 0.16 -12.04 0.52
C ASN A 19 1.15 -12.72 1.48
N ALA A 20 0.75 -13.02 2.70
CA ALA A 20 1.62 -13.70 3.66
C ALA A 20 2.07 -15.09 3.16
N VAL A 21 1.18 -15.83 2.50
CA VAL A 21 1.46 -17.15 1.91
C VAL A 21 2.36 -17.06 0.67
N ILE A 22 2.29 -15.99 -0.12
CA ILE A 22 3.18 -15.81 -1.28
C ILE A 22 4.53 -15.27 -0.85
N TYR A 23 4.54 -14.20 -0.04
CA TYR A 23 5.76 -13.52 0.38
C TYR A 23 6.51 -14.29 1.47
N GLY A 24 5.85 -15.12 2.28
CA GLY A 24 6.49 -15.99 3.27
C GLY A 24 7.55 -16.91 2.68
N PRO A 25 7.21 -17.88 1.82
CA PRO A 25 8.18 -18.78 1.21
C PRO A 25 9.17 -18.02 0.31
N THR A 26 8.71 -16.99 -0.41
CA THR A 26 9.60 -16.15 -1.23
C THR A 26 10.66 -15.46 -0.38
N SER A 27 10.30 -14.95 0.81
CA SER A 27 11.25 -14.33 1.73
C SER A 27 12.30 -15.32 2.23
N LEU A 28 11.89 -16.55 2.57
CA LEU A 28 12.81 -17.60 3.00
C LEU A 28 13.82 -17.97 1.90
N VAL A 29 13.36 -18.10 0.66
CA VAL A 29 14.23 -18.39 -0.49
C VAL A 29 15.22 -17.26 -0.71
N VAL A 30 14.75 -16.01 -0.76
CA VAL A 30 15.63 -14.85 -1.02
C VAL A 30 16.63 -14.63 0.11
N VAL A 31 16.21 -14.79 1.37
CA VAL A 31 17.12 -14.75 2.53
C VAL A 31 18.14 -15.89 2.46
N GLY A 32 17.73 -17.11 2.08
CA GLY A 32 18.65 -18.23 1.88
C GLY A 32 19.71 -17.94 0.81
N LEU A 33 19.30 -17.38 -0.33
CA LEU A 33 20.23 -16.96 -1.39
C LEU A 33 21.17 -15.85 -0.93
N LEU A 34 20.67 -14.88 -0.16
CA LEU A 34 21.50 -13.82 0.41
C LEU A 34 22.55 -14.39 1.37
N LEU A 35 22.17 -15.35 2.23
CA LEU A 35 23.11 -16.00 3.15
C LEU A 35 24.20 -16.78 2.40
N LEU A 36 23.85 -17.47 1.31
CA LEU A 36 24.82 -18.13 0.44
C LEU A 36 25.79 -17.13 -0.21
N ALA A 37 25.26 -16.00 -0.71
CA ALA A 37 26.08 -14.95 -1.31
C ALA A 37 27.01 -14.29 -0.27
N LEU A 38 26.52 -14.06 0.95
CA LEU A 38 27.33 -13.55 2.06
C LEU A 38 28.42 -14.54 2.46
N ASN A 39 28.11 -15.84 2.52
CA ASN A 39 29.11 -16.87 2.82
C ASN A 39 30.21 -16.91 1.75
N ALA A 40 29.85 -16.78 0.46
CA ALA A 40 30.83 -16.70 -0.62
C ALA A 40 31.72 -15.44 -0.52
N LEU A 41 31.13 -14.31 -0.12
CA LEU A 41 31.87 -13.07 0.09
C LEU A 41 32.87 -13.18 1.24
N VAL A 42 32.44 -13.72 2.39
CA VAL A 42 33.30 -13.97 3.56
C VAL A 42 34.38 -15.00 3.25
N GLY A 43 34.09 -15.98 2.39
CA GLY A 43 35.06 -16.95 1.86
C GLY A 43 36.10 -16.36 0.89
N GLY A 44 36.10 -15.04 0.67
CA GLY A 44 37.11 -14.34 -0.14
C GLY A 44 36.75 -14.19 -1.61
N ASN A 45 35.55 -14.59 -2.05
CA ASN A 45 35.11 -14.37 -3.42
C ASN A 45 34.65 -12.91 -3.61
N ALA A 46 35.54 -12.06 -4.13
CA ALA A 46 35.23 -10.67 -4.44
C ALA A 46 34.08 -10.50 -5.45
N GLY A 47 33.82 -11.50 -6.30
CA GLY A 47 32.69 -11.52 -7.23
C GLY A 47 31.32 -11.58 -6.53
N ALA A 48 31.27 -11.94 -5.25
CA ALA A 48 30.03 -12.03 -4.48
C ALA A 48 29.48 -10.67 -4.02
N VAL A 49 30.22 -9.56 -4.19
CA VAL A 49 29.75 -8.22 -3.77
C VAL A 49 28.46 -7.82 -4.50
N LEU A 50 28.42 -8.00 -5.83
CA LEU A 50 27.26 -7.64 -6.64
C LEU A 50 25.99 -8.42 -6.25
N PRO A 51 26.00 -9.77 -6.17
CA PRO A 51 24.81 -10.51 -5.75
C PRO A 51 24.42 -10.18 -4.30
N VAL A 52 25.36 -9.94 -3.37
CA VAL A 52 25.01 -9.50 -2.01
C VAL A 52 24.26 -8.16 -2.02
N LEU A 53 24.69 -7.19 -2.82
CA LEU A 53 24.00 -5.89 -2.91
C LEU A 53 22.59 -6.04 -3.51
N VAL A 54 22.47 -6.73 -4.65
CA VAL A 54 21.19 -6.92 -5.33
C VAL A 54 20.22 -7.75 -4.49
N LEU A 55 20.68 -8.89 -3.98
CA LEU A 55 19.87 -9.75 -3.11
C LEU A 55 19.58 -9.07 -1.78
N GLY A 56 20.45 -8.22 -1.25
CA GLY A 56 20.22 -7.46 -0.04
C GLY A 56 19.02 -6.52 -0.18
N ILE A 57 18.96 -5.76 -1.28
CA ILE A 57 17.83 -4.87 -1.57
C ILE A 57 16.54 -5.66 -1.78
N VAL A 58 16.59 -6.74 -2.56
CA VAL A 58 15.41 -7.57 -2.85
C VAL A 58 14.94 -8.29 -1.59
N ALA A 59 15.85 -8.85 -0.79
CA ALA A 59 15.53 -9.50 0.49
C ALA A 59 14.85 -8.52 1.43
N PHE A 60 15.41 -7.32 1.57
CA PHE A 60 14.85 -6.28 2.42
C PHE A 60 13.41 -5.93 1.99
N ALA A 61 13.18 -5.70 0.70
CA ALA A 61 11.84 -5.39 0.18
C ALA A 61 10.83 -6.53 0.43
N VAL A 62 11.21 -7.77 0.13
CA VAL A 62 10.32 -8.94 0.28
C VAL A 62 10.03 -9.24 1.76
N VAL A 63 11.04 -9.16 2.62
CA VAL A 63 10.88 -9.37 4.07
C VAL A 63 10.02 -8.26 4.67
N TYR A 64 10.22 -7.01 4.24
CA TYR A 64 9.38 -5.90 4.69
C TYR A 64 7.91 -6.13 4.35
N GLU A 65 7.60 -6.50 3.11
CA GLU A 65 6.23 -6.82 2.66
C GLU A 65 5.61 -7.97 3.45
N PHE A 66 6.39 -9.04 3.71
CA PHE A 66 5.95 -10.16 4.53
C PHE A 66 5.63 -9.73 5.97
N VAL A 67 6.53 -8.99 6.62
CA VAL A 67 6.37 -8.50 7.99
C VAL A 67 5.19 -7.54 8.09
N ALA A 68 5.02 -6.62 7.13
CA ALA A 68 3.89 -5.70 7.08
C ALA A 68 2.56 -6.46 6.97
N ALA A 69 2.47 -7.44 6.07
CA ALA A 69 1.29 -8.28 5.93
C ALA A 69 0.98 -9.07 7.21
N MET A 70 2.00 -9.62 7.87
CA MET A 70 1.85 -10.35 9.14
C MET A 70 1.39 -9.45 10.29
N ARG A 71 1.87 -8.21 10.35
CA ARG A 71 1.44 -7.21 11.35
C ARG A 71 -0.01 -6.80 11.11
N ASP A 72 -0.40 -6.62 9.85
CA ASP A 72 -1.77 -6.28 9.49
C ASP A 72 -2.77 -7.41 9.75
N LEU A 73 -2.37 -8.69 9.62
CA LEU A 73 -3.24 -9.81 10.00
C LEU A 73 -3.66 -9.77 11.47
N ARG A 74 -2.84 -9.19 12.35
CA ARG A 74 -3.11 -9.04 13.78
C ARG A 74 -3.66 -7.66 14.16
N ALA A 75 -3.60 -6.69 13.25
CA ALA A 75 -4.09 -5.35 13.50
C ALA A 75 -5.58 -5.22 13.19
N GLU A 76 -6.15 -4.10 13.58
CA GLU A 76 -7.46 -3.65 13.12
C GLU A 76 -7.27 -2.54 12.08
N PRO A 77 -8.18 -2.43 11.09
CA PRO A 77 -8.17 -1.33 10.13
C PRO A 77 -8.28 0.03 10.82
N VAL A 78 -7.54 1.01 10.34
CA VAL A 78 -7.56 2.39 10.82
C VAL A 78 -8.28 3.25 9.80
N ALA A 79 -9.01 4.26 10.27
CA ALA A 79 -9.61 5.29 9.42
C ALA A 79 -8.74 6.56 9.46
N THR A 80 -8.37 7.06 8.29
CA THR A 80 -7.66 8.33 8.12
C THR A 80 -8.58 9.28 7.37
N GLU A 81 -8.90 10.42 7.99
CA GLU A 81 -9.74 11.46 7.40
C GLU A 81 -8.88 12.65 7.02
N GLY A 82 -9.17 13.29 5.89
CA GLY A 82 -8.44 14.47 5.48
C GLY A 82 -8.88 15.02 4.14
N GLU A 83 -8.15 16.01 3.65
CA GLU A 83 -8.36 16.57 2.32
C GLU A 83 -7.49 15.84 1.28
N ALA A 84 -8.12 15.46 0.17
CA ALA A 84 -7.45 14.92 -1.00
C ALA A 84 -6.51 15.99 -1.59
N VAL A 85 -5.21 15.85 -1.33
CA VAL A 85 -4.21 16.85 -1.75
C VAL A 85 -3.89 16.71 -3.23
N ARG A 86 -3.75 15.46 -3.70
CA ARG A 86 -3.33 15.19 -5.07
C ARG A 86 -3.79 13.82 -5.53
N ILE A 87 -4.22 13.72 -6.78
CA ILE A 87 -4.54 12.45 -7.44
C ILE A 87 -3.67 12.31 -8.68
N TRP A 88 -2.96 11.19 -8.82
CA TRP A 88 -2.16 10.92 -10.02
C TRP A 88 -2.29 9.49 -10.49
N LYS A 89 -2.13 9.34 -11.81
CA LYS A 89 -2.18 8.06 -12.50
C LYS A 89 -0.77 7.56 -12.70
N LYS A 90 -0.50 6.32 -12.30
CA LYS A 90 0.76 5.65 -12.61
C LYS A 90 0.50 4.53 -13.60
N SER A 91 1.02 4.67 -14.81
CA SER A 91 1.08 3.55 -15.74
C SER A 91 2.07 2.52 -15.21
N LYS A 92 1.60 1.29 -14.96
CA LYS A 92 2.52 0.17 -14.77
C LYS A 92 3.15 -0.18 -16.12
N LEU A 93 4.45 -0.42 -16.11
CA LEU A 93 5.17 -0.88 -17.29
C LEU A 93 4.68 -2.29 -17.68
N LEU A 94 4.39 -2.41 -18.96
CA LEU A 94 4.23 -3.60 -19.79
C LEU A 94 2.95 -4.46 -19.71
N ILE A 95 2.38 -4.91 -18.56
CA ILE A 95 1.22 -5.87 -18.63
C ILE A 95 0.18 -5.77 -17.49
N PHE A 96 0.44 -5.08 -16.37
CA PHE A 96 -0.33 -5.23 -15.12
C PHE A 96 -1.33 -4.10 -14.74
N GLY A 97 -2.05 -3.57 -15.72
CA GLY A 97 -3.18 -2.66 -15.48
C GLY A 97 -2.82 -1.24 -15.03
N ARG A 98 -3.85 -0.37 -14.94
CA ARG A 98 -3.74 1.02 -14.46
C ARG A 98 -3.89 1.07 -12.94
N GLN A 99 -3.06 1.86 -12.28
CA GLN A 99 -3.14 2.08 -10.84
C GLN A 99 -3.13 3.58 -10.54
N ASP A 100 -4.13 4.03 -9.81
CA ASP A 100 -4.30 5.42 -9.42
C ASP A 100 -3.89 5.58 -7.95
N TYR A 101 -3.31 6.74 -7.63
CA TYR A 101 -2.83 7.06 -6.30
C TYR A 101 -3.48 8.36 -5.82
N LEU A 102 -3.81 8.37 -4.53
CA LEU A 102 -4.37 9.50 -3.81
C LEU A 102 -3.45 9.86 -2.64
N MET A 103 -3.13 11.15 -2.51
CA MET A 103 -2.43 11.67 -1.35
C MET A 103 -3.41 12.31 -0.37
N LEU A 104 -3.42 11.82 0.86
CA LEU A 104 -4.25 12.28 1.97
C LEU A 104 -3.34 12.51 3.18
N GLU A 105 -3.30 13.73 3.72
CA GLU A 105 -2.48 14.08 4.91
C GLU A 105 -1.03 13.57 4.88
N ARG A 106 -0.35 13.72 3.73
CA ARG A 106 1.04 13.25 3.49
C ARG A 106 1.21 11.73 3.41
N GLN A 107 0.14 10.96 3.46
CA GLN A 107 0.12 9.53 3.18
C GLN A 107 -0.36 9.28 1.75
N VAL A 108 0.16 8.22 1.13
CA VAL A 108 -0.17 7.85 -0.26
C VAL A 108 -0.91 6.53 -0.26
N PHE A 109 -2.09 6.53 -0.85
CA PHE A 109 -2.98 5.39 -0.94
C PHE A 109 -3.16 4.96 -2.39
N GLU A 110 -3.13 3.65 -2.63
CA GLU A 110 -3.55 3.06 -3.90
C GLU A 110 -5.08 3.01 -3.92
N VAL A 111 -5.68 3.65 -4.93
CA VAL A 111 -7.13 3.74 -5.11
C VAL A 111 -7.55 3.09 -6.42
N GLY A 112 -8.81 2.66 -6.51
CA GLY A 112 -9.35 2.14 -7.74
C GLY A 112 -9.64 3.24 -8.76
N VAL A 113 -9.78 2.81 -10.02
CA VAL A 113 -10.05 3.73 -11.14
C VAL A 113 -11.38 4.47 -10.94
N LEU A 114 -12.38 3.81 -10.33
CA LEU A 114 -13.66 4.43 -10.01
C LEU A 114 -13.51 5.55 -8.99
N ALA A 115 -12.89 5.26 -7.83
CA ALA A 115 -12.64 6.30 -6.81
C ALA A 115 -11.76 7.42 -7.35
N ALA A 116 -10.74 7.12 -8.15
CA ALA A 116 -9.88 8.13 -8.77
C ALA A 116 -10.60 9.03 -9.78
N THR A 117 -11.74 8.59 -10.32
CA THR A 117 -12.56 9.39 -11.26
C THR A 117 -13.60 10.22 -10.51
N GLU A 118 -14.11 9.73 -9.38
CA GLU A 118 -15.12 10.44 -8.60
C GLU A 118 -14.53 11.46 -7.61
N LEU A 119 -13.32 11.21 -7.13
CA LEU A 119 -12.62 12.09 -6.18
C LEU A 119 -11.97 13.27 -6.87
N HIS A 120 -12.06 14.43 -6.21
CA HIS A 120 -11.45 15.67 -6.67
C HIS A 120 -10.44 16.20 -5.63
N GLU A 121 -9.43 16.92 -6.09
CA GLU A 121 -8.49 17.61 -5.19
C GLU A 121 -9.23 18.66 -4.35
N GLY A 122 -8.86 18.78 -3.06
CA GLY A 122 -9.55 19.61 -2.07
C GLY A 122 -10.80 18.98 -1.46
N GLN A 123 -11.19 17.77 -1.89
CA GLN A 123 -12.33 17.07 -1.31
C GLN A 123 -11.97 16.38 0.00
N ARG A 124 -12.86 16.47 0.99
CA ARG A 124 -12.70 15.77 2.26
C ARG A 124 -13.16 14.32 2.15
N VAL A 125 -12.29 13.39 2.52
CA VAL A 125 -12.50 11.94 2.38
C VAL A 125 -12.08 11.21 3.65
N SER A 126 -12.74 10.09 3.92
CA SER A 126 -12.35 9.12 4.94
C SER A 126 -11.90 7.83 4.26
N ILE A 127 -10.68 7.40 4.54
CA ILE A 127 -10.09 6.18 3.99
C ILE A 127 -9.87 5.21 5.13
N ARG A 128 -10.54 4.05 5.07
CA ARG A 128 -10.26 2.92 5.95
C ARG A 128 -9.17 2.08 5.30
N HIS A 129 -8.06 1.85 6.00
CA HIS A 129 -6.92 1.10 5.47
C HIS A 129 -6.23 0.25 6.53
N TRP A 130 -5.40 -0.69 6.08
CA TRP A 130 -4.52 -1.42 6.98
C TRP A 130 -3.30 -0.56 7.38
N PRO A 131 -2.88 -0.59 8.65
CA PRO A 131 -1.90 0.36 9.17
C PRO A 131 -0.47 0.19 8.62
N HIS A 132 -0.05 -1.03 8.26
CA HIS A 132 1.34 -1.27 7.83
C HIS A 132 1.48 -1.42 6.31
N THR A 133 0.54 -2.11 5.65
CA THR A 133 0.53 -2.28 4.19
C THR A 133 -0.13 -1.10 3.46
N MET A 134 -0.77 -0.18 4.19
CA MET A 134 -1.51 0.98 3.64
C MET A 134 -2.57 0.59 2.60
N ARG A 135 -3.03 -0.67 2.66
CA ARG A 135 -4.03 -1.19 1.73
C ARG A 135 -5.40 -0.64 2.09
N VAL A 136 -6.01 0.03 1.12
CA VAL A 136 -7.34 0.61 1.24
C VAL A 136 -8.40 -0.49 1.29
N ILE A 137 -9.33 -0.33 2.24
CA ILE A 137 -10.52 -1.17 2.44
C ILE A 137 -11.75 -0.43 1.92
N THR A 138 -11.91 0.83 2.34
CA THR A 138 -13.10 1.62 2.03
C THR A 138 -12.70 3.07 1.83
N ILE A 139 -13.31 3.70 0.83
CA ILE A 139 -13.18 5.13 0.58
C ILE A 139 -14.59 5.73 0.67
N GLU A 140 -14.74 6.66 1.61
CA GLU A 140 -15.99 7.36 1.87
C GLU A 140 -15.79 8.87 1.67
N ARG A 141 -16.73 9.49 0.98
CA ARG A 141 -16.79 10.95 0.83
C ARG A 141 -17.44 11.54 2.06
N ILE A 142 -16.81 12.55 2.64
CA ILE A 142 -17.41 13.32 3.73
C ILE A 142 -18.23 14.44 3.11
N VAL A 143 -19.55 14.31 3.10
CA VAL A 143 -20.44 15.39 2.66
C VAL A 143 -20.72 16.30 3.86
N GLU A 144 -20.12 17.50 3.84
CA GLU A 144 -20.46 18.56 4.77
C GLU A 144 -21.85 19.13 4.41
N PRO A 145 -22.75 19.31 5.39
CA PRO A 145 -24.07 19.89 5.11
C PRO A 145 -23.91 21.31 4.58
N PRO A 146 -24.74 21.74 3.61
CA PRO A 146 -24.64 23.08 3.03
C PRO A 146 -24.74 24.11 4.14
N GLN A 147 -23.67 24.90 4.32
CA GLN A 147 -23.69 26.00 5.27
C GLN A 147 -24.85 26.93 4.89
N ARG A 148 -25.84 27.05 5.78
CA ARG A 148 -26.91 28.03 5.62
C ARG A 148 -26.25 29.40 5.57
N GLN A 149 -26.14 29.98 4.38
CA GLN A 149 -25.79 31.38 4.23
C GLN A 149 -26.80 32.20 5.05
N PRO A 150 -26.37 33.06 5.98
CA PRO A 150 -27.29 33.99 6.62
C PRO A 150 -27.84 34.88 5.51
N ARG A 151 -29.15 34.76 5.22
CA ARG A 151 -29.88 35.72 4.39
C ARG A 151 -29.64 37.10 4.98
N ARG A 152 -28.95 37.96 4.23
CA ARG A 152 -28.95 39.40 4.47
C ARG A 152 -30.26 39.99 3.99
#